data_AF-A0AA86VYS5-F1
#
_entry.id   AF-A0AA86VYS5-F1
#
_cell.length_a   1.000
_cell.length_b   1.000
_cell.length_c   1.000
_cell.angle_alpha   90.00
_cell.angle_beta   90.00
_cell.angle_gamma   90.00
#
_symmetry.space_group_name_H-M   'P 1'
#
loop_
_entity.id
_entity.type
_entity.pdbx_description
1 polymer ?
#
loop_
_entity_poly.entity_id
_entity_poly.type
_entity_poly.pdbx_seq_one_letter_code
_entity_poly.pdbx_strand_id
1 'polypeptide(L)'
;MFSGIMVTVKCEGVKNLAMATTEDKGFFKVDLPTDHTKPRSVNCLVKLVGGPNHLYATKKNQVSQIVKGKEKNAYTISTPLSFLTSCPQNTECKATNLLGSSKTFDLPLPREWGLAPSSYYLPLFPIIGIP
;
A
#
# COMPACT_ATOMS: atom_id res chain seq x y z
N MET A 1 2.51 19.62 -9.37
CA MET A 1 2.13 18.60 -10.35
C MET A 1 1.74 17.35 -9.59
N PHE A 2 0.47 16.91 -9.65
CA PHE A 2 -0.02 15.71 -8.94
C PHE A 2 -0.03 14.47 -9.85
N SER A 3 0.75 14.52 -10.93
CA SER A 3 0.91 13.43 -11.90
C SER A 3 2.01 12.47 -11.46
N GLY A 4 1.89 11.19 -11.84
CA GLY A 4 2.94 10.20 -11.60
C GLY A 4 2.96 9.60 -10.19
N ILE A 5 2.06 10.03 -9.30
CA ILE A 5 1.95 9.46 -7.94
C ILE A 5 1.38 8.05 -8.05
N MET A 6 2.06 7.10 -7.43
CA MET A 6 1.67 5.70 -7.40
C MET A 6 0.79 5.40 -6.20
N VAL A 7 -0.31 4.71 -6.46
CA VAL A 7 -1.24 4.20 -5.46
C VAL A 7 -1.44 2.70 -5.65
N THR A 8 -1.71 2.00 -4.56
CA THR A 8 -1.99 0.57 -4.55
C THR A 8 -3.29 0.29 -3.83
N VAL A 9 -4.12 -0.55 -4.42
CA VAL A 9 -5.39 -1.02 -3.88
C VAL A 9 -5.25 -2.46 -3.42
N LYS A 10 -5.66 -2.72 -2.19
CA LYS A 10 -5.76 -4.06 -1.59
C LYS A 10 -7.19 -4.31 -1.17
N CYS A 11 -7.76 -5.43 -1.58
CA CYS A 11 -9.06 -5.89 -1.09
C CYS A 11 -8.88 -7.03 -0.09
N GLU A 12 -9.70 -7.02 0.96
CA GLU A 12 -9.70 -8.07 1.98
C GLU A 12 -9.99 -9.43 1.36
N GLY A 13 -9.17 -10.43 1.71
CA GLY A 13 -9.32 -11.79 1.23
C GLY A 13 -8.80 -12.05 -0.18
N VAL A 14 -8.26 -11.03 -0.87
CA VAL A 14 -7.62 -11.14 -2.19
C VAL A 14 -6.10 -11.04 -2.03
N LYS A 15 -5.37 -11.98 -2.65
CA LYS A 15 -3.89 -11.99 -2.58
C LYS A 15 -3.26 -10.91 -3.45
N ASN A 16 -3.91 -10.60 -4.57
CA ASN A 16 -3.39 -9.67 -5.56
C ASN A 16 -3.66 -8.22 -5.16
N LEU A 17 -2.67 -7.37 -5.41
CA LEU A 17 -2.75 -5.93 -5.26
C LEU A 17 -2.91 -5.31 -6.65
N ALA A 18 -3.76 -4.30 -6.77
CA ALA A 18 -3.86 -3.52 -8.00
C ALA A 18 -3.08 -2.22 -7.83
N MET A 19 -2.34 -1.79 -8.84
CA MET A 19 -1.52 -0.58 -8.79
C MET A 19 -1.95 0.38 -9.89
N ALA A 20 -1.96 1.67 -9.58
CA ALA A 20 -2.25 2.72 -10.55
C ALA A 20 -1.37 3.93 -10.33
N THR A 21 -1.20 4.69 -11.41
CA THR A 21 -0.48 5.96 -11.41
C THR A 21 -1.47 7.08 -11.68
N THR A 22 -1.33 8.17 -10.96
CA THR A 22 -2.18 9.36 -11.12
C THR A 22 -1.87 10.13 -12.40
N GLU A 23 -2.91 10.67 -13.01
CA GLU A 23 -2.87 11.60 -14.15
C GLU A 23 -2.57 13.04 -13.70
N ASP A 24 -2.48 14.00 -14.62
CA ASP A 24 -2.05 15.39 -14.36
C ASP A 24 -2.78 16.13 -13.23
N LYS A 25 -4.02 15.72 -12.93
CA LYS A 25 -4.86 16.30 -11.88
C LYS A 25 -4.94 15.46 -10.60
N GLY A 26 -4.10 14.43 -10.44
CA GLY A 26 -4.11 13.55 -9.27
C GLY A 26 -5.22 12.50 -9.27
N PHE A 27 -5.98 12.37 -10.36
CA PHE A 27 -6.97 11.32 -10.52
C PHE A 27 -6.30 10.01 -10.90
N PHE A 28 -6.85 8.89 -10.43
CA PHE A 28 -6.41 7.55 -10.82
C PHE A 28 -7.63 6.68 -11.09
N LYS A 29 -7.44 5.66 -11.93
CA LYS A 29 -8.43 4.63 -12.22
C LYS A 29 -7.75 3.28 -12.10
N VAL A 30 -8.41 2.33 -11.47
CA VAL A 30 -7.89 0.98 -11.29
C VAL A 30 -9.06 0.02 -11.16
N ASP A 31 -8.90 -1.18 -11.73
CA ASP A 31 -9.88 -2.24 -11.52
C ASP A 31 -9.70 -2.81 -10.11
N LEU A 32 -10.81 -3.09 -9.42
CA LEU A 32 -10.73 -3.60 -8.06
C LEU A 32 -10.26 -5.05 -8.11
N PRO A 33 -9.21 -5.42 -7.35
CA PRO A 33 -8.75 -6.79 -7.32
C PRO A 33 -9.87 -7.69 -6.78
N THR A 34 -10.37 -8.60 -7.61
CA THR A 34 -11.39 -9.58 -7.24
C THR A 34 -10.80 -10.98 -7.27
N ASP A 35 -11.18 -11.81 -6.29
CA ASP A 35 -10.94 -13.24 -6.34
C ASP A 35 -12.25 -13.95 -6.72
N HIS A 36 -12.25 -14.75 -7.78
CA HIS A 36 -13.44 -15.45 -8.28
C HIS A 36 -14.05 -16.43 -7.26
N THR A 37 -13.30 -16.76 -6.19
CA THR A 37 -13.73 -17.71 -5.16
C THR A 37 -14.44 -17.06 -3.97
N LYS A 38 -14.50 -15.72 -3.90
CA LYS A 38 -15.09 -15.01 -2.75
C LYS A 38 -16.17 -14.02 -3.20
N PRO A 39 -17.20 -13.78 -2.37
CA PRO A 39 -18.12 -12.68 -2.61
C PRO A 39 -17.31 -11.38 -2.69
N ARG A 40 -17.80 -10.43 -3.51
CA ARG A 40 -17.19 -9.11 -3.75
C ARG A 40 -17.11 -8.34 -2.44
N SER A 41 -16.13 -8.66 -1.58
CA SER A 41 -15.93 -8.05 -0.28
C SER A 41 -15.57 -6.59 -0.53
N VAL A 42 -16.44 -5.70 -0.05
CA VAL A 42 -16.37 -4.26 -0.33
C VAL A 42 -15.30 -3.56 0.53
N ASN A 43 -14.56 -4.32 1.34
CA ASN A 43 -13.51 -3.81 2.21
C ASN A 43 -12.19 -3.78 1.42
N CYS A 44 -12.04 -2.75 0.60
CA CYS A 44 -10.78 -2.45 -0.06
C CYS A 44 -10.15 -1.18 0.52
N LEU A 45 -8.83 -1.17 0.59
CA LEU A 45 -8.02 -0.04 1.04
C LEU A 45 -7.14 0.40 -0.11
N VAL A 46 -7.01 1.72 -0.28
CA VAL A 46 -6.02 2.33 -1.17
C VAL A 46 -4.90 2.93 -0.33
N LYS A 47 -3.67 2.80 -0.81
CA LYS A 47 -2.47 3.33 -0.15
C LYS A 47 -1.61 4.10 -1.15
N LEU A 48 -1.12 5.27 -0.73
CA LEU A 48 -0.09 6.03 -1.44
C LEU A 48 1.28 5.36 -1.25
N VAL A 49 1.92 4.98 -2.35
CA VAL A 49 3.19 4.23 -2.32
C VAL A 49 4.37 5.14 -2.59
N GLY A 50 4.22 6.10 -3.48
CA GLY A 50 5.29 7.03 -3.84
C GLY A 50 4.92 7.88 -5.04
N GLY A 51 5.90 8.51 -5.65
CA GLY A 51 5.72 9.31 -6.87
C GLY A 51 7.06 9.66 -7.50
N PRO A 52 7.07 10.51 -8.54
CA PRO A 52 8.29 10.91 -9.24
C PRO A 52 9.26 11.71 -8.36
N ASN A 53 8.76 12.27 -7.26
CA ASN A 53 9.54 13.00 -6.27
C ASN A 53 9.37 12.35 -4.89
N HIS A 54 10.25 12.70 -3.95
CA HIS A 54 10.13 12.25 -2.56
C HIS A 54 8.84 12.81 -1.95
N LEU A 55 7.87 11.92 -1.67
CA LEU A 55 6.61 12.28 -1.05
C LEU A 55 6.63 11.90 0.43
N TYR A 56 6.17 12.80 1.28
CA TYR A 56 6.01 12.54 2.72
C TYR A 56 4.54 12.46 3.09
N ALA A 57 4.10 11.35 3.67
CA ALA A 57 2.72 11.19 4.12
C ALA A 57 2.69 10.59 5.52
N THR A 58 1.79 11.09 6.37
CA THR A 58 1.51 10.44 7.66
C THR A 58 0.67 9.18 7.42
N LYS A 59 0.75 8.18 8.30
CA LYS A 59 0.01 6.91 8.15
C LYS A 59 -1.49 7.12 7.90
N LYS A 60 -2.10 8.12 8.57
CA LYS A 60 -3.53 8.46 8.45
C LYS A 60 -3.89 9.06 7.08
N ASN A 61 -2.95 9.75 6.45
CA ASN A 61 -3.16 10.42 5.17
C ASN A 61 -2.69 9.56 3.98
N GLN A 62 -1.94 8.50 4.27
CA GLN A 62 -1.39 7.57 3.29
C GLN A 62 -2.39 6.47 2.90
N VAL A 63 -3.40 6.17 3.74
CA VAL A 63 -4.36 5.08 3.54
C VAL A 63 -5.79 5.62 3.56
N SER A 64 -6.62 5.13 2.64
CA SER A 64 -8.07 5.43 2.61
C SER A 64 -8.87 4.19 2.28
N GLN A 65 -10.12 4.14 2.73
CA GLN A 65 -11.05 3.06 2.40
C GLN A 65 -11.72 3.34 1.06
N ILE A 66 -11.89 2.29 0.26
CA ILE A 66 -12.72 2.34 -0.94
C ILE A 66 -14.15 2.04 -0.54
N VAL A 67 -15.04 2.97 -0.87
CA VAL A 67 -16.48 2.89 -0.60
C VAL A 67 -17.25 2.94 -1.91
N LYS A 68 -18.47 2.41 -1.88
CA LYS A 68 -19.37 2.49 -3.03
C LYS A 68 -19.75 3.94 -3.29
N GLY A 69 -19.59 4.38 -4.53
CA GLY A 69 -19.98 5.71 -4.98
C GLY A 69 -21.50 5.89 -5.06
N LYS A 70 -21.93 7.11 -5.36
CA LYS A 70 -23.36 7.43 -5.59
C LYS A 70 -23.91 6.78 -6.87
N GLU A 71 -23.04 6.54 -7.85
CA GLU A 71 -23.40 5.89 -9.11
C GLU A 71 -23.39 4.36 -9.01
N LYS A 72 -24.25 3.72 -9.81
CA LYS A 72 -24.31 2.25 -9.88
C LYS A 72 -22.96 1.74 -10.40
N ASN A 73 -22.33 0.84 -9.64
CA ASN A 73 -21.04 0.22 -9.94
C ASN A 73 -19.82 1.16 -9.93
N ALA A 74 -19.95 2.37 -9.38
CA ALA A 74 -18.80 3.23 -9.14
C ALA A 74 -18.25 3.03 -7.72
N TYR A 75 -16.94 3.17 -7.58
CA TYR A 75 -16.24 3.15 -6.30
C TYR A 75 -15.43 4.42 -6.15
N THR A 76 -15.33 4.92 -4.93
CA THR A 76 -14.57 6.13 -4.58
C THR A 76 -13.83 5.92 -3.28
N ILE A 77 -12.81 6.73 -3.03
CA ILE A 77 -12.15 6.78 -1.73
C ILE A 77 -13.02 7.56 -0.73
N SER A 78 -13.05 7.12 0.53
CA SER A 78 -13.80 7.79 1.60
C SER A 78 -13.17 9.09 2.04
N THR A 79 -11.83 9.15 1.98
CA THR A 79 -11.02 10.30 2.39
C THR A 79 -9.95 10.58 1.33
N PRO A 80 -9.65 11.85 1.04
CA PRO A 80 -8.57 12.17 0.11
C PRO A 80 -7.22 11.72 0.67
N LEU A 81 -6.41 11.10 -0.19
CA LEU A 81 -5.00 10.84 0.11
C LEU A 81 -4.23 12.15 0.04
N SER A 82 -3.42 12.43 1.05
CA SER A 82 -2.64 13.68 1.10
C SER A 82 -1.20 13.41 1.49
N PHE A 83 -0.32 14.23 0.94
CA PHE A 83 1.11 14.14 1.14
C PHE A 83 1.70 15.55 1.12
N LEU A 84 2.90 15.67 1.67
CA LEU A 84 3.73 16.85 1.71
C LEU A 84 4.89 16.63 0.73
N THR A 85 5.25 17.68 0.01
CA THR A 85 6.41 17.68 -0.90
C THR A 85 7.74 17.84 -0.17
N SER A 86 7.70 18.19 1.11
CA SER A 86 8.87 18.35 1.96
C SER A 86 8.59 17.80 3.35
N CYS A 87 9.64 17.34 4.03
CA CYS A 87 9.56 16.98 5.43
C CYS A 87 9.22 18.21 6.28
N PRO A 88 8.20 18.17 7.15
CA PRO A 88 7.97 19.22 8.14
C PRO A 88 9.17 19.32 9.09
N GLN A 89 9.71 20.53 9.27
CA GLN A 89 10.62 20.83 10.38
C GLN A 89 9.88 20.45 11.67
N ASN A 90 10.51 19.66 12.55
CA ASN A 90 9.94 19.11 13.80
C ASN A 90 9.17 17.77 13.71
N THR A 91 9.31 17.04 12.60
CA THR A 91 8.91 15.62 12.55
C THR A 91 10.11 14.76 12.18
N GLU A 92 10.25 13.59 12.81
CA GLU A 92 11.23 12.57 12.40
C GLU A 92 10.82 12.02 11.02
N CYS A 93 11.10 12.76 9.95
CA CYS A 93 11.07 12.21 8.60
C CYS A 93 12.29 11.32 8.43
N LYS A 94 12.23 10.14 9.02
CA LYS A 94 13.15 9.06 8.69
C LYS A 94 12.82 8.65 7.26
N ALA A 95 13.37 9.39 6.29
CA ALA A 95 13.70 8.81 5.01
C ALA A 95 14.74 7.75 5.36
N THR A 96 14.28 6.51 5.61
CA THR A 96 15.20 5.39 5.62
C THR A 96 15.87 5.45 4.26
N ASN A 97 17.15 5.79 4.23
CA ASN A 97 18.01 5.72 3.06
C ASN A 97 18.13 4.24 2.64
N LEU A 98 17.02 3.66 2.20
CA LEU A 98 16.88 2.32 1.62
C LEU A 98 16.65 2.43 0.11
N LEU A 99 17.08 3.55 -0.48
CA LEU A 99 17.18 3.72 -1.93
C LEU A 99 18.67 3.72 -2.31
N GLY A 100 19.32 2.60 -1.99
CA GLY A 100 20.75 2.39 -2.21
C GLY A 100 21.13 0.92 -2.30
N SER A 101 20.28 0.05 -2.85
CA SER A 101 20.70 -1.28 -3.34
C SER A 101 19.52 -1.97 -4.03
N SER A 102 19.75 -2.57 -5.21
CA SER A 102 18.79 -3.35 -6.01
C SER A 102 18.31 -4.65 -5.35
N LYS A 103 17.91 -4.60 -4.07
CA LYS A 103 17.24 -5.72 -3.41
C LYS A 103 15.77 -5.38 -3.28
N THR A 104 14.95 -6.19 -3.95
CA THR A 104 13.49 -6.25 -3.87
C THR A 104 13.05 -5.97 -2.44
N PHE A 105 12.58 -4.74 -2.20
CA PHE A 105 12.23 -4.27 -0.88
C PHE A 105 10.83 -4.79 -0.57
N ASP A 106 10.76 -5.93 0.12
CA ASP A 106 9.51 -6.45 0.68
C ASP A 106 9.12 -5.53 1.83
N LEU A 107 8.43 -4.43 1.48
CA LEU A 107 7.86 -3.48 2.43
C LEU A 107 7.05 -4.30 3.45
N PRO A 108 7.33 -4.20 4.76
CA PRO A 108 6.51 -4.89 5.74
C PRO A 108 5.07 -4.42 5.55
N LEU A 109 4.24 -5.34 5.05
CA LEU A 109 2.83 -5.11 4.85
C LEU A 109 2.29 -4.56 6.18
N PRO A 110 1.61 -3.40 6.22
CA PRO A 110 1.02 -2.87 7.44
C PRO A 110 0.26 -3.97 8.18
N ARG A 111 0.33 -4.00 9.51
CA ARG A 111 -0.21 -5.05 10.39
C ARG A 111 -1.66 -5.44 10.08
N GLU A 112 -2.40 -4.52 9.46
CA GLU A 112 -3.78 -4.64 8.97
C GLU A 112 -3.95 -5.61 7.77
N TRP A 113 -2.85 -6.09 7.17
CA TRP A 113 -2.84 -6.81 5.90
C TRP A 113 -2.61 -8.33 6.00
N GLY A 114 -2.68 -8.88 7.22
CA GLY A 114 -2.44 -10.30 7.48
C GLY A 114 -0.97 -10.63 7.71
N LEU A 115 -0.71 -11.79 8.31
CA LEU A 115 0.61 -12.22 8.81
C LEU A 115 1.72 -12.00 7.78
N ALA A 116 2.86 -11.50 8.28
CA ALA A 116 4.09 -11.39 7.49
C ALA A 116 4.43 -12.75 6.87
N PRO A 117 5.00 -12.78 5.65
CA PRO A 117 5.44 -14.02 5.03
C PRO A 117 6.33 -14.80 6.01
N SER A 118 6.10 -16.11 6.08
CA SER A 118 6.76 -17.03 7.01
C SER A 118 8.29 -17.09 6.84
N SER A 119 8.85 -16.41 5.84
CA SER A 119 10.30 -16.21 5.67
C SER A 119 10.97 -15.44 6.80
N TYR A 120 10.21 -14.76 7.67
CA TYR A 120 10.73 -14.16 8.90
C TYR A 120 10.78 -15.11 10.10
N TYR A 121 10.19 -16.29 10.00
CA TYR A 121 10.42 -17.35 10.96
C TYR A 121 11.70 -18.07 10.55
N LEU A 122 12.82 -17.66 11.17
CA LEU A 122 14.02 -18.49 11.19
C LEU A 122 13.58 -19.88 11.65
N PRO A 123 13.78 -20.94 10.85
CA PRO A 123 13.58 -22.29 11.34
C PRO A 123 14.62 -22.48 12.45
N LEU A 124 14.16 -22.46 13.70
CA LEU A 124 14.88 -23.07 14.81
C LEU A 124 14.94 -24.56 14.48
N PHE A 125 15.95 -24.95 13.70
CA PHE A 125 16.31 -26.34 13.57
C PHE A 125 16.73 -26.79 14.97
N PRO A 126 16.00 -27.70 15.62
CA PRO A 126 16.52 -28.32 16.82
C PRO A 126 17.74 -29.12 16.36
N ILE A 127 18.93 -28.73 16.82
CA ILE A 127 20.14 -29.53 16.62
C ILE A 127 19.92 -30.80 17.48
N ILE A 128 19.33 -31.84 16.88
CA ILE A 128 19.27 -33.17 17.48
C ILE A 128 20.25 -34.06 16.73
N GLY A 129 21.32 -34.40 17.45
CA GLY A 129 22.18 -35.56 17.21
C GLY A 129 23.30 -35.30 16.19
N ILE A 130 24.55 -35.69 16.39
CA ILE A 130 25.11 -37.04 16.67
C ILE A 130 26.66 -36.86 16.74
N PRO A 131 27.52 -37.71 17.37
CA PRO A 131 27.31 -38.91 18.20
C PRO A 131 27.81 -38.79 19.65
#